data_AF-A0A918IJX1-F1
#
_entry.id   AF-A0A918IJX1-F1
#
_cell.length_a   1.000
_cell.length_b   1.000
_cell.length_c   1.000
_cell.angle_alpha   90.00
_cell.angle_beta   90.00
_cell.angle_gamma   90.00
#
_symmetry.space_group_name_H-M   'P 1'
#
loop_
_entity.id
_entity.type
_entity.pdbx_description
1 polymer ?
#
loop_
_entity_poly.entity_id
_entity_poly.type
_entity_poly.pdbx_seq_one_letter_code
_entity_poly.pdbx_strand_id
1 'polypeptide(L)'
;MVMAGTTRTAGDDRLDPPVVTRCGRRIAVRCLWLGRPDRPVGRITLDVGEDQGGEPGVWAALTPEEARGLARLLLHQAGAAEQAAAGRP
;
A
#
# COMPACT_ATOMS: atom_id res chain seq x y z
N MET A 1 -25.11 -7.53 7.58
CA MET A 1 -24.73 -6.59 8.65
C MET A 1 -23.22 -6.42 8.60
N VAL A 2 -22.71 -5.46 7.83
CA VAL A 2 -21.27 -5.16 7.75
C VAL A 2 -20.96 -4.10 8.78
N MET A 3 -20.11 -4.44 9.76
CA MET A 3 -19.65 -3.47 10.75
C MET A 3 -18.68 -2.53 10.06
N ALA A 4 -19.05 -1.25 9.99
CA ALA A 4 -18.17 -0.17 9.54
C ALA A 4 -16.99 -0.05 10.51
N GLY A 5 -15.91 -0.76 10.22
CA GLY A 5 -14.64 -0.57 10.91
C GLY A 5 -14.16 0.85 10.67
N THR A 6 -14.05 1.64 11.73
CA THR A 6 -13.62 3.03 11.65
C THR A 6 -12.14 3.06 11.25
N THR A 7 -11.89 3.21 9.95
CA THR A 7 -10.55 3.47 9.41
C THR A 7 -10.13 4.86 9.85
N ARG A 8 -9.25 4.93 10.84
CA ARG A 8 -8.59 6.19 11.19
C ARG A 8 -7.31 6.28 10.35
N THR A 9 -7.36 7.06 9.28
CA THR A 9 -6.19 7.44 8.49
C THR A 9 -5.37 8.43 9.32
N ALA A 10 -4.49 7.91 10.17
CA ALA A 10 -3.59 8.73 10.98
C ALA A 10 -2.23 8.84 10.29
N GLY A 11 -1.83 10.08 9.97
CA GLY A 11 -0.41 10.48 9.88
C GLY A 11 0.09 10.83 8.48
N ASP A 12 0.33 12.13 8.30
CA ASP A 12 1.34 12.78 7.43
C ASP A 12 1.86 11.98 6.22
N ASP A 13 1.18 12.17 5.09
CA ASP A 13 1.40 11.59 3.77
C ASP A 13 2.68 12.16 3.12
N ARG A 14 3.87 11.73 3.55
CA ARG A 14 4.97 11.64 2.57
C ARG A 14 4.64 10.47 1.65
N LEU A 15 3.71 10.71 0.71
CA LEU A 15 3.39 9.78 -0.35
C LEU A 15 4.66 9.55 -1.14
N ASP A 16 5.30 8.41 -0.92
CA ASP A 16 6.24 7.91 -1.90
C ASP A 16 5.51 7.86 -3.25
N PRO A 17 6.14 8.34 -4.33
CA PRO A 17 5.49 8.44 -5.61
C PRO A 17 5.04 7.05 -6.08
N PRO A 18 3.82 6.93 -6.60
CA PRO A 18 3.33 5.65 -7.09
C PRO A 18 4.20 5.16 -8.25
N VAL A 19 4.40 3.85 -8.34
CA VAL A 19 5.07 3.23 -9.48
C VAL A 19 4.12 3.32 -10.67
N VAL A 20 4.56 4.00 -11.73
CA VAL A 20 3.84 4.04 -13.01
C VAL A 20 4.49 3.02 -13.92
N THR A 21 3.71 2.01 -14.29
CA THR A 21 4.14 0.99 -15.25
C THR A 21 4.16 1.55 -16.67
N ARG A 22 4.98 0.98 -17.54
CA ARG A 22 5.03 1.29 -18.98
C ARG A 22 3.67 1.16 -19.69
N CYS A 23 2.76 0.31 -19.20
CA CYS A 23 1.39 0.19 -19.72
C CYS A 23 0.41 1.23 -19.15
N GLY A 24 0.90 2.22 -18.39
CA GLY A 24 0.10 3.33 -17.88
C GLY A 24 -0.66 3.03 -16.58
N ARG A 25 -0.52 1.82 -16.03
CA ARG A 25 -1.10 1.47 -14.73
C ARG A 25 -0.30 2.12 -13.61
N ARG A 26 -1.01 2.74 -12.67
CA ARG A 26 -0.45 3.34 -11.45
C ARG A 26 -0.61 2.37 -10.29
N ILE A 27 0.48 2.08 -9.59
CA ILE A 27 0.49 1.25 -8.40
C ILE A 27 0.92 2.11 -7.22
N ALA A 28 0.00 2.35 -6.28
CA ALA A 28 0.29 3.07 -5.05
C ALA A 28 0.42 2.08 -3.89
N VAL A 29 1.32 2.38 -2.95
CA VAL A 29 1.51 1.60 -1.72
C VAL A 29 1.20 2.52 -0.56
N ARG A 30 0.40 2.03 0.38
CA ARG A 30 0.05 2.76 1.60
C ARG A 30 0.06 1.84 2.81
N CYS A 31 0.24 2.40 4.00
CA CYS A 31 0.00 1.66 5.24
C CYS A 31 -1.41 1.94 5.75
N LEU A 32 -2.18 0.86 5.95
CA LEU A 32 -3.48 0.88 6.57
C LEU A 32 -3.37 0.28 7.98
N TRP A 33 -3.85 1.02 8.97
CA TRP A 33 -3.92 0.54 10.36
C TRP A 33 -5.32 0.01 10.65
N LEU A 34 -5.42 -1.28 10.94
CA LEU A 34 -6.68 -1.95 11.28
C LEU A 34 -6.61 -2.54 12.68
N GLY A 35 -7.73 -2.99 13.25
CA GLY A 35 -7.76 -3.62 14.57
C GLY A 35 -8.27 -2.68 15.66
N ARG A 36 -8.14 -3.10 16.93
CA ARG A 36 -8.66 -2.33 18.05
C ARG A 36 -7.72 -1.16 18.39
N PRO A 37 -8.22 -0.05 18.96
CA PRO A 37 -7.38 1.11 19.28
C PRO A 37 -6.20 0.78 20.20
N ASP A 38 -6.38 -0.19 21.09
CA ASP A 38 -5.40 -0.74 22.04
C ASP A 38 -4.42 -1.75 21.40
N ARG A 39 -4.78 -2.34 20.26
CA ARG A 39 -3.91 -3.27 19.53
C ARG A 39 -4.09 -3.11 18.01
N PRO A 40 -3.55 -2.02 17.44
CA PRO A 40 -3.55 -1.78 16.01
C PRO A 40 -2.65 -2.79 15.30
N VAL A 41 -3.03 -3.17 14.09
CA VAL A 41 -2.29 -4.04 13.17
C VAL A 41 -2.01 -3.22 11.91
N GLY A 42 -0.74 -2.97 11.63
CA GLY A 42 -0.31 -2.33 10.39
C GLY A 42 -0.43 -3.31 9.23
N ARG A 43 -1.01 -2.88 8.12
CA ARG A 43 -1.08 -3.62 6.87
C ARG A 43 -0.58 -2.76 5.73
N ILE A 44 0.27 -3.32 4.90
CA ILE A 44 0.68 -2.66 3.66
C ILE A 44 -0.33 -3.01 2.58
N THR A 45 -1.00 -2.00 2.03
CA THR A 45 -2.02 -2.14 1.00
C THR A 45 -1.49 -1.60 -0.32
N LEU A 46 -1.75 -2.35 -1.39
CA LEU A 46 -1.43 -1.94 -2.75
C LEU A 46 -2.74 -1.55 -3.45
N ASP A 47 -2.77 -0.33 -3.99
CA ASP A 47 -3.78 0.08 -4.95
C ASP A 47 -3.20 -0.14 -6.34
N VAL A 48 -3.69 -1.18 -7.02
CA VAL A 48 -3.27 -1.56 -8.36
C VAL A 48 -4.34 -1.03 -9.30
N GLY A 49 -4.08 0.11 -9.93
CA GLY A 49 -5.03 0.77 -10.81
C GLY A 49 -5.55 -0.14 -11.93
N GLU A 50 -6.66 0.25 -12.54
CA GLU A 50 -7.34 -0.52 -13.58
C GLU A 50 -6.41 -0.89 -14.74
N ASP A 51 -6.67 -2.04 -15.37
CA ASP A 51 -6.03 -2.34 -16.65
C ASP A 51 -6.53 -1.36 -17.70
N GLN A 52 -5.61 -0.64 -18.35
CA GLN A 52 -5.98 0.24 -19.45
C GLN A 52 -6.15 -0.52 -20.78
N GLY A 53 -5.96 -1.85 -20.80
CA GLY A 53 -6.09 -2.63 -22.03
C GLY A 53 -6.38 -4.13 -21.90
N GLY A 54 -6.90 -4.63 -20.78
CA GLY A 54 -7.07 -6.07 -20.58
C GLY A 54 -8.26 -6.45 -19.71
N GLU A 55 -8.88 -7.58 -20.07
CA GLU A 55 -9.97 -8.24 -19.34
C GLU A 55 -9.73 -8.26 -17.82
N PRO A 56 -10.79 -8.12 -17.00
CA PRO A 56 -10.68 -8.26 -15.55
C PRO A 56 -10.00 -9.59 -15.19
N GLY A 57 -8.93 -9.53 -14.39
CA GLY A 57 -8.22 -10.73 -13.91
C GLY A 57 -6.83 -10.98 -14.50
N VAL A 58 -6.33 -10.11 -15.38
CA VAL A 58 -4.93 -10.18 -15.83
C VAL A 58 -3.99 -9.60 -14.76
N TRP A 59 -2.94 -10.35 -14.43
CA TRP A 59 -1.91 -9.94 -13.47
C TRP A 59 -1.21 -8.65 -13.94
N ALA A 60 -0.87 -7.76 -13.01
CA ALA A 60 -0.03 -6.61 -13.36
C ALA A 60 1.38 -7.07 -13.77
N ALA A 61 1.73 -6.85 -15.03
CA ALA A 61 3.09 -7.07 -15.52
C ALA A 61 3.98 -5.88 -15.14
N LEU A 62 5.17 -6.19 -14.64
CA LEU A 62 6.21 -5.22 -14.29
C LEU A 62 7.48 -5.56 -15.04
N THR A 63 8.16 -4.55 -15.55
CA THR A 63 9.55 -4.68 -15.93
C THR A 63 10.41 -4.95 -14.68
N PRO A 64 11.60 -5.54 -14.82
CA PRO A 64 12.51 -5.74 -13.68
C PRO A 64 12.88 -4.45 -12.94
N GLU A 65 12.88 -3.30 -13.63
CA GLU A 65 13.14 -2.00 -13.01
C GLU A 65 11.96 -1.55 -12.15
N GLU A 66 10.74 -1.60 -12.70
CA GLU A 66 9.50 -1.28 -11.99
C GLU A 66 9.29 -2.19 -10.77
N ALA A 67 9.59 -3.49 -10.90
CA ALA A 67 9.51 -4.44 -9.80
C ALA A 67 10.48 -4.08 -8.66
N ARG A 68 11.71 -3.66 -8.97
CA ARG A 68 12.66 -3.19 -7.96
C ARG A 68 12.21 -1.89 -7.32
N GLY A 69 11.62 -0.97 -8.09
CA GLY A 69 11.01 0.25 -7.58
C GLY A 69 9.89 -0.04 -6.58
N LEU A 70 8.97 -0.92 -6.95
CA LEU A 70 7.86 -1.34 -6.09
C LEU A 70 8.36 -2.05 -4.82
N ALA A 71 9.36 -2.93 -4.94
CA ALA A 71 9.92 -3.63 -3.78
C ALA A 71 10.54 -2.65 -2.75
N ARG A 72 11.27 -1.62 -3.21
CA ARG A 72 11.84 -0.59 -2.31
C ARG A 72 10.75 0.16 -1.56
N LEU A 73 9.67 0.50 -2.27
CA LEU A 73 8.51 1.17 -1.69
C LEU A 73 7.82 0.31 -0.63
N LEU A 74 7.59 -0.98 -0.92
CA LEU A 74 7.01 -1.92 0.04
C LEU A 74 7.86 -2.05 1.30
N LEU A 75 9.18 -2.19 1.15
CA LEU A 75 10.11 -2.30 2.27
C LEU A 75 10.15 -1.03 3.11
N HIS A 76 10.15 0.16 2.47
CA HIS A 76 10.12 1.44 3.17
C HIS A 76 8.85 1.58 4.03
N GLN A 77 7.68 1.31 3.43
CA GLN A 77 6.42 1.45 4.13
C GLN A 77 6.25 0.41 5.25
N ALA A 78 6.75 -0.81 5.06
CA ALA A 78 6.79 -1.85 6.10
C ALA A 78 7.64 -1.42 7.29
N GLY A 79 8.86 -0.92 7.04
CA GLY A 79 9.72 -0.42 8.11
C GLY A 79 9.12 0.78 8.86
N ALA A 80 8.43 1.68 8.16
CA ALA A 80 7.70 2.78 8.81
C ALA A 80 6.56 2.27 9.69
N ALA A 81 5.82 1.24 9.23
CA ALA A 81 4.76 0.63 10.01
C ALA A 81 5.30 -0.07 11.26
N GLU A 82 6.38 -0.85 11.14
CA GLU A 82 7.01 -1.53 12.27
C GLU A 82 7.48 -0.55 13.35
N GLN A 83 8.13 0.56 12.95
CA GLN A 83 8.56 1.62 13.87
C GLN A 83 7.36 2.28 14.59
N ALA A 84 6.29 2.59 13.86
CA ALA A 84 5.10 3.20 14.44
C ALA A 84 4.32 2.24 15.37
N ALA A 85 4.45 0.93 15.19
CA ALA A 85 3.93 -0.07 16.11
C ALA A 85 4.80 -0.18 17.38
N ALA A 86 6.13 -0.10 17.24
CA ALA A 86 7.07 -0.17 18.36
C ALA A 86 7.09 1.10 19.23
N GLY A 87 6.79 2.26 18.64
CA GLY A 87 6.74 3.56 19.34
C GLY A 87 5.42 3.89 20.03
N ARG A 88 4.45 2.97 20.05
CA ARG A 88 3.15 3.16 20.70
C ARG A 88 3.18 2.50 22.09
N PRO A 89 3.00 3.25 23.19
CA PRO A 89 2.92 2.67 24.53
C PRO A 89 1.70 1.78 24.71
#